data_AF-A0A1S2MFM4-F1
#
_entry.id   AF-A0A1S2MFM4-F1
#
_cell.length_a   1.000
_cell.length_b   1.000
_cell.length_c   1.000
_cell.angle_alpha   90.00
_cell.angle_beta   90.00
_cell.angle_gamma   90.00
#
_symmetry.space_group_name_H-M   'P 1'
#
loop_
_entity.id
_entity.type
_entity.pdbx_description
1 polymer ?
#
loop_
_entity_poly.entity_id
_entity_poly.type
_entity_poly.pdbx_seq_one_letter_code
_entity_poly.pdbx_strand_id
1 'polypeptide(L)' 'METDHYKVTPEKLKGKTVADVAITTNAVVIKFTDGTFLDVYLDKTAQTLKTSTNKLEGLEL' A
#
# COMPACT_ATOMS: atom_id res chain seq x y z
N MET A 1 -21.70 -15.54 -1.38
CA MET A 1 -20.45 -15.03 -0.78
C MET A 1 -20.79 -13.65 -0.27
N GLU A 2 -20.83 -13.45 1.04
CA GLU A 2 -21.03 -12.12 1.63
C GLU A 2 -19.77 -11.29 1.37
N THR A 3 -19.92 -10.17 0.66
CA THR A 3 -18.87 -9.18 0.41
C THR A 3 -19.07 -7.93 1.26
N ASP A 4 -19.67 -8.09 2.44
CA ASP A 4 -20.16 -6.96 3.21
C ASP A 4 -19.38 -6.85 4.53
N HIS A 5 -18.80 -5.66 4.74
CA HIS A 5 -18.15 -5.17 5.97
C HIS A 5 -16.62 -5.20 6.11
N TYR A 6 -15.83 -5.19 5.03
CA TYR A 6 -14.44 -4.72 5.14
C TYR A 6 -14.38 -3.20 5.05
N LYS A 7 -13.99 -2.52 6.15
CA LYS A 7 -13.62 -1.11 6.10
C LYS A 7 -12.29 -0.99 5.34
N VAL A 8 -12.36 -0.69 4.04
CA VAL A 8 -11.21 -0.69 3.11
C VAL A 8 -10.29 0.54 3.29
N THR A 9 -10.53 1.37 4.31
CA THR A 9 -9.73 2.56 4.57
C THR A 9 -9.01 2.41 5.90
N PRO A 10 -7.73 2.01 5.89
CA PRO A 10 -6.90 2.05 7.09
C PRO A 10 -6.86 3.47 7.63
N GLU A 11 -7.15 3.67 8.92
CA GLU A 11 -7.18 5.01 9.54
C GLU A 11 -5.87 5.78 9.32
N LYS A 12 -4.74 5.06 9.26
CA LYS A 12 -3.40 5.63 9.00
C LYS A 12 -3.21 6.22 7.61
N LEU A 13 -4.10 5.91 6.67
CA LEU A 13 -4.05 6.40 5.28
C LEU A 13 -5.14 7.42 4.97
N LYS A 14 -6.07 7.64 5.90
CA LYS A 14 -7.16 8.59 5.72
C LYS A 14 -6.61 10.01 5.56
N GLY A 15 -7.04 10.70 4.51
CA GLY A 15 -6.60 12.06 4.21
C GLY A 15 -5.21 12.16 3.55
N LYS A 16 -4.51 11.04 3.29
CA LYS A 16 -3.29 11.08 2.48
C LYS A 16 -3.64 11.27 0.99
N THR A 17 -2.85 12.09 0.31
CA THR A 17 -2.98 12.30 -1.14
C THR A 17 -2.04 11.34 -1.87
N VAL A 18 -2.57 10.63 -2.86
CA VAL A 18 -1.77 9.77 -3.74
C VAL A 18 -0.98 10.65 -4.71
N ALA A 19 0.32 10.42 -4.79
CA ALA A 19 1.22 11.05 -5.74
C ALA A 19 1.45 10.18 -6.97
N ASP A 20 1.56 8.86 -6.79
CA ASP A 20 1.82 7.92 -7.89
C ASP A 20 1.37 6.49 -7.52
N VAL A 21 1.14 5.65 -8.54
CA VAL A 21 0.78 4.23 -8.39
C VAL A 21 1.53 3.38 -9.41
N ALA A 22 2.28 2.39 -8.92
CA ALA A 22 2.94 1.40 -9.74
C ALA A 22 2.26 0.03 -9.57
N ILE A 23 1.91 -0.61 -10.69
CA ILE A 23 1.26 -1.92 -10.71
C ILE A 23 2.18 -2.90 -11.42
N THR A 24 2.46 -4.02 -10.77
CA THR A 24 3.23 -5.13 -11.32
C THR A 24 2.39 -6.41 -11.26
N THR A 25 2.89 -7.47 -11.89
CA THR A 25 2.22 -8.78 -11.86
C THR A 25 2.00 -9.32 -10.44
N ASN A 26 2.84 -8.92 -9.47
CA ASN A 26 2.85 -9.50 -8.14
C ASN A 26 2.55 -8.51 -7.00
N ALA A 27 2.49 -7.21 -7.30
CA ALA A 27 2.39 -6.16 -6.30
C ALA A 27 1.81 -4.86 -6.86
N VAL A 28 1.16 -4.10 -5.98
CA VAL A 28 0.74 -2.71 -6.19
C VAL A 28 1.49 -1.84 -5.17
N VAL A 29 2.12 -0.77 -5.64
CA VAL A 29 2.81 0.20 -4.78
C VAL A 29 2.15 1.56 -4.96
N ILE A 30 1.74 2.18 -3.85
CA ILE A 30 1.12 3.50 -3.83
C ILE A 30 2.08 4.46 -3.13
N LYS A 31 2.51 5.50 -3.84
CA LYS A 31 3.29 6.61 -3.27
C LYS A 31 2.34 7.72 -2.86
N PHE A 32 2.44 8.18 -1.63
CA PHE A 32 1.74 9.36 -1.13
C PHE A 32 2.61 10.62 -1.26
N THR A 33 1.98 11.78 -1.30
CA THR A 33 2.66 13.08 -1.44
C THR A 33 3.59 13.41 -0.26
N ASP A 34 3.37 12.80 0.91
CA ASP A 34 4.19 12.97 2.10
C ASP A 34 5.42 12.03 2.16
N GLY A 35 5.72 11.34 1.05
CA GLY A 35 6.83 10.40 0.96
C GLY A 35 6.56 9.03 1.60
N THR A 36 5.33 8.77 2.07
CA THR A 36 4.91 7.43 2.50
C THR A 36 4.68 6.54 1.27
N PHE A 37 5.02 5.26 1.39
CA PHE A 37 4.71 4.21 0.42
C PHE A 37 3.84 3.15 1.08
N LEU A 38 2.84 2.66 0.35
CA LEU A 38 2.05 1.48 0.68
C LEU A 38 2.30 0.41 -0.36
N ASP A 39 2.87 -0.71 0.06
CA ASP A 39 3.06 -1.90 -0.76
C ASP A 39 1.93 -2.88 -0.46
N VAL A 40 1.25 -3.38 -1.50
CA VAL A 40 0.28 -4.47 -1.42
C VAL A 40 0.80 -5.61 -2.29
N TYR A 41 1.08 -6.76 -1.70
CA TYR A 41 1.70 -7.88 -2.41
C TYR A 41 1.16 -9.22 -1.92
N LEU A 42 1.26 -10.24 -2.78
CA LEU A 42 0.96 -11.62 -2.41
C LEU A 42 2.17 -12.25 -1.73
N ASP A 43 2.04 -12.64 -0.46
CA ASP A 43 2.99 -13.54 0.18
C ASP A 43 2.82 -14.94 -0.43
N LYS A 44 3.80 -15.35 -1.23
CA LYS A 44 3.79 -16.65 -1.91
C LYS A 44 3.87 -17.85 -0.97
N THR A 45 4.41 -17.66 0.23
CA THR A 45 4.56 -18.75 1.21
C THR A 45 3.24 -18.98 1.92
N ALA A 46 2.66 -17.91 2.46
CA ALA A 46 1.40 -17.98 3.20
C ALA A 46 0.17 -17.97 2.28
N GLN A 47 0.32 -17.71 0.98
CA GLN A 47 -0.77 -17.54 0.02
C GLN A 47 -1.78 -16.46 0.48
N THR A 48 -1.28 -15.38 1.09
CA THR A 48 -2.11 -14.30 1.64
C THR A 48 -1.65 -12.93 1.13
N LEU A 49 -2.60 -11.99 0.97
CA LEU A 49 -2.27 -10.60 0.70
C LEU A 49 -1.68 -9.96 1.96
N LYS A 50 -0.52 -9.32 1.80
CA LYS A 50 0.12 -8.54 2.85
C LYS A 50 0.25 -7.09 2.42
N THR A 51 0.27 -6.21 3.41
CA THR A 51 0.55 -4.80 3.23
C THR A 51 1.78 -4.38 4.02
N SER A 52 2.56 -3.46 3.48
CA SER A 52 3.68 -2.82 4.17
C SER A 52 3.59 -1.32 4.00
N THR A 53 3.97 -0.55 5.01
CA THR A 53 3.99 0.91 4.94
C THR A 53 5.38 1.40 5.35
N ASN A 54 6.06 2.05 4.42
CA ASN A 54 7.43 2.52 4.61
C ASN A 54 7.52 4.01 4.29
N LYS A 55 8.43 4.71 4.94
CA LYS A 55 8.90 6.03 4.50
C LYS A 55 10.33 5.84 4.00
N LEU A 56 10.60 6.31 2.79
CA LEU A 56 11.99 6.44 2.33
C LEU A 56 12.57 7.65 3.03
N GLU A 57 13.15 7.43 4.21
CA GLU A 57 14.04 8.41 4.84
C GLU A 57 15.42 8.25 4.19
N GLY A 58 15.86 9.25 3.42
CA GLY A 58 17.26 9.35 2.98
C GLY A 58 17.58 9.19 1.49
N LEU A 59 16.79 9.76 0.57
CA LEU A 59 17.34 10.14 -0.74
C LEU A 59 17.34 11.67 -0.86
N GLU A 60 18.37 12.30 -0.31
CA GLU A 60 18.84 13.57 -0.85
C GLU A 60 19.46 13.26 -2.22
N LEU A 61 19.02 14.00 -3.25
CA LEU A 61 19.49 13.91 -4.63
C LEU A 61 20.96 14.35 -4.75
#